data_AF-A0A8T4ED65-F1
#
_entry.id   AF-A0A8T4ED65-F1
#
_cell.length_a   1.000
_cell.length_b   1.000
_cell.length_c   1.000
_cell.angle_alpha   90.00
_cell.angle_beta   90.00
_cell.angle_gamma   90.00
#
_symmetry.space_group_name_H-M   'P 1'
#
loop_
_entity.id
_entity.type
_entity.pdbx_description
1 polymer ?
#
loop_
_entity_poly.entity_id
_entity_poly.type
_entity_poly.pdbx_seq_one_letter_code
_entity_poly.pdbx_strand_id
1 'polypeptide(L)'
;MEYERMIVEASLLIAIYAIWIVLLVNVMVSSEEISLTIATLPFIVTFPVALIISAVLEVTVPGAFLADILLTMIVGVLLFIRWVMAIVGE
;
A
#
# COMPACT_ATOMS: atom_id res chain seq x y z
N MET A 1 -16.80 -22.09 -5.75
CA MET A 1 -15.76 -21.53 -6.63
C MET A 1 -15.71 -20.01 -6.61
N GLU A 2 -16.76 -19.28 -7.01
CA GLU A 2 -16.70 -17.80 -7.06
C GLU A 2 -16.57 -17.15 -5.67
N TYR A 3 -17.28 -17.69 -4.67
CA TYR A 3 -17.17 -17.26 -3.27
C TYR A 3 -15.78 -17.54 -2.65
N GLU A 4 -15.19 -18.69 -2.95
CA GLU A 4 -13.85 -19.04 -2.46
C GLU A 4 -12.79 -18.13 -3.09
N ARG A 5 -12.93 -17.83 -4.39
CA ARG A 5 -12.07 -16.89 -5.10
C ARG A 5 -12.15 -15.48 -4.50
N MET A 6 -13.37 -14.98 -4.25
CA MET A 6 -13.58 -13.68 -3.60
C MET A 6 -12.89 -13.61 -2.23
N ILE A 7 -12.98 -14.67 -1.41
CA ILE A 7 -12.29 -14.72 -0.10
C ILE A 7 -10.77 -14.65 -0.27
N VAL A 8 -10.22 -15.36 -1.25
CA VAL A 8 -8.77 -15.33 -1.52
C VAL A 8 -8.33 -13.94 -1.98
N GLU A 9 -9.04 -13.32 -2.91
CA GLU A 9 -8.75 -11.97 -3.40
C GLU A 9 -8.85 -10.93 -2.27
N ALA A 10 -9.91 -10.98 -1.47
CA ALA A 10 -10.08 -10.08 -0.33
C ALA A 10 -9.02 -10.27 0.77
N SER A 11 -8.67 -11.52 1.09
CA SER A 11 -7.63 -11.81 2.10
C SER A 11 -6.24 -11.37 1.64
N LEU A 12 -5.93 -11.52 0.34
CA LEU A 12 -4.69 -10.99 -0.25
C LEU A 12 -4.63 -9.46 -0.18
N LEU A 13 -5.71 -8.77 -0.55
CA LEU A 13 -5.81 -7.31 -0.42
C LEU A 13 -5.59 -6.84 1.02
N ILE A 14 -6.26 -7.47 1.98
CA ILE A 14 -6.11 -7.15 3.40
C ILE A 14 -4.66 -7.37 3.87
N ALA A 15 -4.01 -8.45 3.43
CA ALA A 15 -2.61 -8.71 3.76
C ALA A 15 -1.67 -7.63 3.19
N ILE A 16 -1.90 -7.18 1.95
CA ILE A 16 -1.13 -6.09 1.33
C ILE A 16 -1.33 -4.79 2.14
N TYR A 17 -2.57 -4.45 2.50
CA TYR A 17 -2.85 -3.24 3.27
C TYR A 17 -2.22 -3.27 4.67
N ALA A 18 -2.22 -4.42 5.33
CA ALA A 18 -1.54 -4.59 6.61
C ALA A 18 -0.03 -4.34 6.48
N ILE A 19 0.60 -4.83 5.40
CA ILE A 19 2.00 -4.55 5.10
C ILE A 19 2.22 -3.04 4.94
N TRP A 20 1.33 -2.33 4.24
CA TRP A 20 1.47 -0.89 4.04
C TRP A 20 1.40 -0.10 5.35
N ILE A 21 0.53 -0.49 6.26
CA ILE A 21 0.45 0.15 7.57
C ILE A 21 1.74 -0.05 8.36
N VAL A 22 2.29 -1.28 8.38
CA VAL A 22 3.56 -1.58 9.07
C VAL A 22 4.73 -0.83 8.43
N LEU A 23 4.77 -0.76 7.10
CA LEU A 23 5.70 0.07 6.33
C LEU A 23 5.67 1.51 6.82
N LEU A 24 4.47 2.10 6.94
CA LEU A 24 4.35 3.51 7.27
C LEU A 24 4.94 3.77 8.65
N VAL A 25 4.67 2.91 9.62
CA VAL A 25 5.27 3.01 10.96
C VAL A 25 6.80 3.01 10.88
N ASN A 26 7.38 2.09 10.10
CA ASN A 26 8.84 2.00 9.94
C ASN A 26 9.44 3.23 9.25
N VAL A 27 8.78 3.72 8.19
CA VAL A 27 9.21 4.92 7.45
C VAL A 27 9.14 6.17 8.34
N MET A 28 8.16 6.27 9.24
CA MET A 28 8.00 7.41 10.14
C MET A 28 9.09 7.52 11.22
N VAL A 29 9.79 6.41 11.53
CA VAL A 29 10.89 6.40 12.51
C VAL A 29 12.28 6.36 11.86
N SER A 30 12.36 6.10 10.55
CA SER A 30 13.63 6.08 9.82
C SER A 30 14.19 7.50 9.60
N SER A 31 15.49 7.69 9.80
CA SER A 31 16.19 8.97 9.60
C SER A 31 17.20 8.95 8.45
N GLU A 32 17.49 7.78 7.88
CA GLU A 32 18.51 7.61 6.84
C GLU A 32 17.83 7.36 5.47
N GLU A 33 18.32 8.00 4.41
CA GLU A 33 17.76 7.86 3.05
C GLU A 33 17.72 6.41 2.56
N ILE A 34 18.78 5.63 2.82
CA ILE A 34 18.86 4.21 2.43
C ILE A 34 17.80 3.39 3.19
N SER A 35 17.66 3.63 4.48
CA SER A 35 16.66 2.96 5.32
C SER A 35 15.24 3.31 4.85
N LEU A 36 15.00 4.57 4.49
CA LEU A 36 13.74 5.03 3.94
C LEU A 36 13.43 4.35 2.61
N THR A 37 14.41 4.28 1.70
CA THR A 37 14.27 3.62 0.40
C THR A 37 13.85 2.16 0.57
N ILE A 38 14.59 1.39 1.37
CA ILE A 38 14.29 -0.03 1.63
C ILE A 38 12.91 -0.17 2.26
N ALA A 39 12.58 0.70 3.22
CA ALA A 39 11.28 0.67 3.86
C ALA A 39 10.15 0.91 2.86
N THR A 40 10.32 1.77 1.84
CA THR A 40 9.30 2.04 0.81
C THR A 40 9.11 0.96 -0.26
N LEU A 41 10.09 0.08 -0.48
CA LEU A 41 10.05 -0.94 -1.54
C LEU A 41 8.81 -1.86 -1.50
N PRO A 42 8.37 -2.39 -0.34
CA PRO A 42 7.16 -3.20 -0.27
C PRO A 42 5.94 -2.50 -0.86
N PHE A 43 5.77 -1.19 -0.64
CA PHE A 43 4.67 -0.43 -1.23
C PHE A 43 4.78 -0.36 -2.75
N ILE A 44 5.94 0.03 -3.26
CA ILE A 44 6.19 0.19 -4.70
C ILE A 44 5.90 -1.12 -5.45
N VAL A 45 6.30 -2.25 -4.87
CA VAL A 45 6.12 -3.57 -5.50
C VAL A 45 4.67 -4.06 -5.41
N THR A 46 3.97 -3.76 -4.31
CA THR A 46 2.65 -4.36 -4.05
C THR A 46 1.46 -3.48 -4.48
N PHE A 47 1.61 -2.16 -4.64
CA PHE A 47 0.51 -1.30 -5.08
C PHE A 47 -0.07 -1.65 -6.45
N PRO A 48 0.71 -2.03 -7.49
CA PRO A 48 0.11 -2.42 -8.77
C PRO A 48 -0.70 -3.71 -8.64
N VAL A 49 -0.25 -4.62 -7.77
CA VAL A 49 -0.95 -5.87 -7.48
C VAL A 49 -2.26 -5.58 -6.73
N ALA A 50 -2.23 -4.71 -5.72
CA ALA A 50 -3.43 -4.27 -5.01
C ALA A 50 -4.46 -3.68 -5.97
N LEU A 51 -4.05 -2.78 -6.88
CA LEU A 51 -4.93 -2.17 -7.89
C LEU A 51 -5.58 -3.19 -8.81
N ILE A 52 -4.85 -4.22 -9.23
CA ILE A 52 -5.42 -5.29 -10.08
C ILE A 52 -6.43 -6.11 -9.29
N ILE A 53 -6.10 -6.53 -8.07
CA ILE A 53 -6.99 -7.36 -7.25
C ILE A 53 -8.24 -6.55 -6.87
N SER A 54 -8.10 -5.29 -6.49
CA SER A 54 -9.22 -4.43 -6.10
C SER A 54 -10.15 -4.12 -7.28
N ALA A 55 -9.61 -3.92 -8.49
CA ALA A 55 -10.39 -3.76 -9.70
C ALA A 55 -11.19 -5.03 -10.06
N VAL A 56 -10.61 -6.22 -9.85
CA VAL A 56 -11.32 -7.50 -10.04
C VAL A 56 -12.40 -7.68 -8.96
N LEU A 57 -12.08 -7.35 -7.71
CA LEU A 57 -12.98 -7.53 -6.58
C LEU A 57 -14.19 -6.59 -6.64
N GLU A 58 -14.07 -5.42 -7.27
CA GLU A 58 -15.15 -4.44 -7.47
C GLU A 58 -16.46 -5.05 -8.02
N VAL A 59 -16.35 -6.06 -8.89
CA VAL A 59 -17.51 -6.77 -9.46
C VAL A 59 -18.36 -7.45 -8.38
N THR A 60 -17.70 -7.89 -7.30
CA THR A 60 -18.34 -8.63 -6.19
C THR A 60 -18.52 -7.77 -4.94
N VAL A 61 -17.63 -6.80 -4.70
CA VAL A 61 -17.63 -5.89 -3.56
C VAL A 61 -17.55 -4.47 -4.09
N PRO A 62 -18.70 -3.82 -4.36
CA PRO A 62 -18.72 -2.46 -4.88
C PRO A 62 -18.01 -1.48 -3.95
N GLY A 63 -17.18 -0.60 -4.52
CA GLY A 63 -16.37 0.38 -3.80
C GLY A 63 -14.99 -0.11 -3.36
N ALA A 64 -14.65 -1.39 -3.57
CA ALA A 64 -13.32 -1.92 -3.22
C ALA A 64 -12.20 -1.23 -4.01
N PHE A 65 -12.41 -0.94 -5.29
CA PHE A 65 -11.41 -0.27 -6.13
C PHE A 65 -11.21 1.19 -5.72
N LEU A 66 -12.30 1.90 -5.42
CA LEU A 66 -12.21 3.29 -4.94
C LEU A 66 -11.49 3.37 -3.60
N ALA A 67 -11.80 2.44 -2.68
CA ALA A 67 -11.14 2.36 -1.38
C ALA A 67 -9.62 2.12 -1.52
N ASP A 68 -9.22 1.22 -2.43
CA ASP A 68 -7.82 0.94 -2.73
C ASP A 68 -7.08 2.16 -3.31
N ILE A 69 -7.70 2.87 -4.26
CA ILE A 69 -7.13 4.11 -4.81
C ILE A 69 -6.91 5.14 -3.70
N LEU A 70 -7.90 5.35 -2.83
CA LEU A 70 -7.79 6.30 -1.73
C LEU A 70 -6.67 5.91 -0.77
N LEU A 71 -6.58 4.63 -0.41
CA LEU A 71 -5.53 4.13 0.47
C LEU A 71 -4.14 4.29 -0.18
N THR A 72 -4.00 3.93 -1.45
CA THR A 72 -2.77 4.08 -2.24
C THR A 72 -2.33 5.54 -2.28
N MET A 73 -3.27 6.47 -2.50
CA MET A 73 -3.00 7.91 -2.49
C MET A 73 -2.50 8.37 -1.12
N ILE A 74 -3.17 7.97 -0.03
CA ILE A 74 -2.78 8.35 1.34
C ILE A 74 -1.37 7.83 1.65
N VAL A 75 -1.12 6.54 1.44
CA VAL A 75 0.19 5.93 1.72
C VAL A 75 1.26 6.58 0.84
N GLY A 76 1.01 6.73 -0.46
CA GLY A 76 1.97 7.33 -1.40
C GLY A 76 2.34 8.76 -1.03
N VAL A 77 1.36 9.59 -0.65
CA VAL A 77 1.60 10.98 -0.21
C VAL A 77 2.43 11.00 1.08
N LEU A 78 2.11 10.15 2.05
CA LEU A 78 2.87 10.08 3.31
C LEU A 78 4.32 9.65 3.08
N LEU A 79 4.55 8.65 2.22
CA LEU A 79 5.89 8.23 1.83
C LEU A 79 6.65 9.36 1.13
N PHE A 80 5.99 10.05 0.19
CA PHE A 80 6.58 11.17 -0.52
C PHE A 80 7.00 12.29 0.44
N ILE A 81 6.14 12.67 1.39
CA ILE A 81 6.47 13.68 2.41
C ILE A 81 7.68 13.25 3.23
N ARG A 82 7.77 11.97 3.61
CA ARG A 82 8.92 11.45 4.36
C ARG A 82 10.21 11.49 3.56
N TRP A 83 10.15 11.19 2.27
CA TRP A 83 11.29 11.36 1.35
C TRP A 83 11.75 12.81 1.26
N VAL A 84 10.82 13.75 1.10
CA VAL A 84 11.17 15.19 1.07
C VAL A 84 11.83 15.62 2.38
N MET A 85 11.32 15.19 3.53
CA MET A 85 11.93 15.53 4.82
C MET A 85 13.33 14.94 5.01
N ALA A 86 13.60 13.73 4.50
CA ALA A 86 14.94 13.14 4.55
C ALA A 86 15.92 13.97 3.71
N ILE A 87 15.55 14.35 2.49
CA ILE A 87 16.39 15.16 1.59
C ILE A 87 16.67 16.57 2.15
N VAL A 88 15.67 17.20 2.79
CA VAL A 88 15.82 18.55 3.37
C VAL A 88 16.57 18.53 4.71
N GLY A 89 16.58 17.39 5.40
CA GLY A 89 17.25 17.21 6.69
C GLY A 89 18.75 16.95 6.62
N GLU A 90 19.25 16.57 5.44
CA GLU A 90 20.70 16.47 5.11
C GLU A 90 21.31 17.83 4.75
#